data_AF-A0AAW5ZX24-F1
#
_entry.id   AF-A0AAW5ZX24-F1
#
_cell.length_a   1.000
_cell.length_b   1.000
_cell.length_c   1.000
_cell.angle_alpha   90.00
_cell.angle_beta   90.00
_cell.angle_gamma   90.00
#
_symmetry.space_group_name_H-M   'P 1'
#
loop_
_entity.id
_entity.type
_entity.pdbx_description
1 polymer ?
#
loop_
_entity_poly.entity_id
_entity_poly.type
_entity_poly.pdbx_seq_one_letter_code
_entity_poly.pdbx_strand_id
1 'polypeptide(L)'
;KVAQRAKISKLSIYRHFENKEALFSAAMVARCDQFAPQALSEGVDGSAEDQLMAVGSSLLRTLLSPDVRSVEAMVLADKTNQKALSKLHYEAG
;
A
#
# COMPACT_ATOMS: atom_id res chain seq x y z
N LYS A 1 -13.19 -14.81 -9.04
CA LYS A 1 -11.73 -15.03 -8.88
C LYS A 1 -11.27 -14.90 -7.43
N VAL A 2 -11.53 -13.80 -6.70
CA VAL A 2 -11.12 -13.65 -5.28
C VAL A 2 -11.72 -14.73 -4.36
N ALA A 3 -13.05 -14.85 -4.31
CA ALA A 3 -13.75 -15.86 -3.50
C ALA A 3 -13.28 -17.31 -3.77
N GLN A 4 -13.14 -17.64 -5.06
CA GLN A 4 -12.62 -18.94 -5.50
C GLN A 4 -11.19 -19.19 -5.01
N ARG A 5 -10.29 -18.21 -5.11
CA ARG A 5 -8.91 -18.35 -4.66
C ARG A 5 -8.80 -18.44 -3.14
N ALA A 6 -9.69 -17.75 -2.42
CA ALA A 6 -9.82 -17.83 -0.98
C ALA A 6 -10.61 -19.07 -0.49
N LYS A 7 -11.15 -19.89 -1.42
CA LYS A 7 -12.00 -21.06 -1.12
C LYS A 7 -13.19 -20.76 -0.21
N ILE A 8 -13.76 -19.55 -0.32
CA ILE A 8 -14.94 -19.11 0.43
C ILE A 8 -16.04 -18.60 -0.51
N SER A 9 -17.25 -18.47 0.02
CA SER A 9 -18.37 -17.94 -0.76
C SER A 9 -18.25 -16.42 -0.95
N LYS A 10 -18.85 -15.90 -2.02
CA LYS A 10 -18.98 -14.44 -2.22
C LYS A 10 -19.72 -13.79 -1.05
N LEU A 11 -20.79 -14.44 -0.56
CA LEU A 11 -21.56 -13.97 0.60
C LEU A 11 -20.68 -13.83 1.85
N SER A 12 -19.76 -14.77 2.09
CA SER A 12 -18.83 -14.71 3.22
C SER A 12 -17.94 -13.47 3.14
N ILE A 13 -17.47 -13.08 1.96
CA ILE A 13 -16.67 -11.85 1.78
C ILE A 13 -17.52 -10.62 2.09
N TYR A 14 -18.73 -10.51 1.53
CA TYR A 14 -19.57 -9.32 1.69
C TYR A 14 -20.25 -9.21 3.07
N ARG A 15 -20.09 -10.20 3.95
CA ARG A 15 -20.38 -10.03 5.39
C ARG A 15 -19.35 -9.16 6.10
N HIS A 16 -18.11 -9.11 5.59
CA HIS A 16 -17.02 -8.34 6.18
C HIS A 16 -16.75 -7.02 5.43
N PHE A 17 -17.16 -6.93 4.17
CA PHE A 17 -16.94 -5.76 3.33
C PHE A 17 -18.23 -5.34 2.64
N GLU A 18 -18.63 -4.08 2.81
CA GLU A 18 -19.88 -3.56 2.25
C GLU A 18 -19.93 -3.66 0.72
N ASN A 19 -18.80 -3.44 0.07
CA ASN A 19 -18.69 -3.47 -1.39
C ASN A 19 -17.26 -3.86 -1.84
N LYS A 20 -17.04 -3.91 -3.15
CA LYS A 20 -15.74 -4.29 -3.74
C LYS A 20 -14.65 -3.25 -3.44
N GLU A 21 -15.02 -1.98 -3.33
CA GLU A 21 -14.09 -0.88 -3.03
C GLU A 21 -13.61 -0.99 -1.59
N ALA A 22 -14.49 -1.25 -0.62
CA ALA A 22 -14.11 -1.51 0.77
C ALA A 22 -13.15 -2.70 0.90
N LEU A 23 -13.40 -3.80 0.18
CA LEU A 23 -12.48 -4.94 0.11
C LEU A 23 -11.12 -4.55 -0.50
N PHE A 24 -11.12 -3.76 -1.56
CA PHE A 24 -9.89 -3.30 -2.21
C PHE A 24 -9.08 -2.38 -1.30
N SER A 25 -9.71 -1.39 -0.67
CA SER A 25 -9.08 -0.48 0.29
C SER A 25 -8.48 -1.23 1.47
N ALA A 26 -9.22 -2.19 2.06
CA ALA A 26 -8.69 -3.02 3.15
C ALA A 26 -7.48 -3.86 2.71
N ALA A 27 -7.52 -4.41 1.49
CA ALA A 27 -6.39 -5.13 0.93
C ALA A 27 -5.18 -4.20 0.69
N MET A 28 -5.40 -2.94 0.30
CA MET A 28 -4.32 -1.97 0.13
C MET A 28 -3.69 -1.56 1.46
N VAL A 29 -4.50 -1.26 2.48
CA VAL A 29 -4.00 -0.98 3.83
C VAL A 29 -3.15 -2.14 4.36
N ALA A 30 -3.68 -3.36 4.30
CA ALA A 30 -2.97 -4.55 4.77
C ALA A 30 -1.65 -4.83 4.00
N ARG A 31 -1.54 -4.35 2.75
CA ARG A 31 -0.29 -4.42 1.98
C ARG A 31 0.67 -3.30 2.35
N CYS A 32 0.18 -2.08 2.53
CA CYS A 32 0.99 -0.95 2.98
C CYS A 32 1.61 -1.19 4.36
N ASP A 33 0.89 -1.86 5.27
CA ASP A 33 1.42 -2.22 6.60
C ASP A 33 2.67 -3.11 6.52
N GLN A 34 2.79 -3.93 5.47
CA GLN A 34 3.98 -4.78 5.24
C GLN A 34 5.20 -3.97 4.78
N PHE A 35 4.97 -2.76 4.27
CA PHE A 35 5.99 -1.85 3.76
C PHE A 35 6.40 -0.77 4.78
N ALA A 36 5.70 -0.69 5.92
CA ALA A 36 6.09 0.18 7.01
C ALA A 36 7.55 -0.13 7.42
N PRO A 37 8.48 0.83 7.32
CA PRO A 37 9.88 0.55 7.58
C PRO A 37 10.07 0.14 9.05
N GLN A 38 10.52 -1.09 9.26
CA GLN A 38 10.98 -1.53 10.60
C GLN A 38 12.09 -0.62 11.13
N ALA A 39 12.89 -0.04 10.22
CA ALA A 39 13.96 0.93 10.52
C ALA A 39 13.46 2.23 11.15
N LEU A 40 12.17 2.56 11.07
CA LEU A 40 11.60 3.71 11.79
C LEU A 40 11.12 3.35 13.20
N SER A 41 10.98 2.06 13.50
CA SER A 41 10.40 1.57 14.77
C SER A 41 11.47 1.25 15.82
N GLU A 42 12.69 0.91 15.39
CA GLU A 42 13.82 0.65 16.26
C GLU A 42 14.92 1.66 15.92
N GLY A 43 15.30 2.50 16.89
CA GLY A 43 16.38 3.46 16.70
C GLY A 43 17.65 2.71 16.28
N VAL A 44 18.03 2.90 15.01
CA VAL A 44 19.25 2.27 14.48
C VAL A 44 20.45 2.91 15.17
N ASP A 45 21.29 2.09 15.81
CA ASP A 45 22.54 2.58 16.39
C ASP A 45 23.42 3.23 15.30
N GLY A 46 24.08 4.33 15.64
CA GLY A 46 24.97 5.05 14.71
C GLY A 46 24.71 6.54 14.65
N SER A 47 25.41 7.22 13.74
CA SER A 47 25.23 8.65 13.51
C SER A 47 23.89 8.95 12.81
N ALA A 48 23.50 10.22 12.80
CA ALA A 48 22.32 10.65 12.03
C ALA A 48 22.45 10.32 10.53
N GLU A 49 23.67 10.36 9.98
CA GLU A 49 23.93 9.97 8.60
C GLU A 49 23.63 8.48 8.39
N ASP A 50 24.13 7.61 9.27
CA ASP A 50 23.90 6.16 9.19
C ASP A 50 22.41 5.81 9.27
N GLN A 51 21.69 6.47 10.18
CA GLN A 51 20.24 6.29 10.34
C GLN A 51 19.48 6.75 9.10
N LEU A 52 19.79 7.93 8.56
CA LEU A 52 19.16 8.44 7.34
C LEU A 52 19.46 7.56 6.13
N MET A 53 20.68 7.03 6.03
CA MET A 53 21.07 6.11 4.96
C MET A 53 20.33 4.77 5.08
N ALA A 54 20.16 4.24 6.30
CA ALA A 54 19.39 3.02 6.54
C ALA A 54 17.92 3.19 6.16
N VAL A 55 17.29 4.29 6.59
CA VAL A 55 15.89 4.63 6.25
C VAL A 55 15.74 4.83 4.74
N GLY A 56 16.59 5.64 4.13
CA GLY A 56 16.54 5.92 2.70
C GLY A 56 16.75 4.67 1.84
N SER A 57 17.69 3.81 2.22
CA SER A 57 17.94 2.53 1.54
C SER A 57 16.75 1.57 1.68
N SER A 58 16.14 1.49 2.86
CA SER A 58 14.94 0.69 3.09
C SER A 58 13.76 1.21 2.27
N LEU A 59 13.55 2.54 2.25
CA LEU A 59 12.50 3.17 1.46
C LEU A 59 12.66 2.90 -0.04
N LEU A 60 13.86 3.10 -0.58
CA LEU A 60 14.15 2.83 -1.99
C LEU A 60 13.92 1.36 -2.34
N ARG A 61 14.36 0.42 -1.49
CA ARG A 61 14.13 -1.01 -1.72
C ARG A 61 12.64 -1.35 -1.76
N THR A 62 11.85 -0.74 -0.88
CA THR A 62 10.39 -0.89 -0.85
C THR A 62 9.75 -0.33 -2.12
N LEU A 63 10.02 0.94 -2.46
CA LEU A 63 9.41 1.62 -3.61
C LEU A 63 9.77 0.97 -4.95
N LEU A 64 10.99 0.44 -5.06
CA LEU A 64 11.47 -0.22 -6.28
C LEU A 64 11.11 -1.72 -6.34
N SER A 65 10.45 -2.27 -5.31
CA SER A 65 10.05 -3.67 -5.31
C SER A 65 9.02 -3.97 -6.41
N PRO A 66 9.07 -5.15 -7.06
CA PRO A 66 8.11 -5.51 -8.11
C PRO A 66 6.64 -5.45 -7.65
N ASP A 67 6.38 -5.80 -6.39
CA ASP A 67 5.04 -5.80 -5.81
C ASP A 67 4.48 -4.38 -5.68
N VAL A 68 5.28 -3.43 -5.16
CA VAL A 68 4.87 -2.02 -5.06
C VAL A 68 4.69 -1.41 -6.44
N ARG A 69 5.62 -1.66 -7.38
CA ARG A 69 5.51 -1.15 -8.77
C ARG A 69 4.29 -1.72 -9.49
N SER A 70 3.91 -2.97 -9.23
CA SER A 70 2.70 -3.54 -9.82
C SER A 70 1.43 -2.90 -9.27
N VAL A 71 1.40 -2.57 -7.98
CA VAL A 71 0.28 -1.83 -7.36
C VAL A 71 0.22 -0.41 -7.90
N GLU A 72 1.35 0.29 -7.99
CA GLU A 72 1.45 1.63 -8.58
C GLU A 72 0.92 1.64 -10.02
N ALA A 73 1.38 0.72 -10.87
CA ALA A 73 0.91 0.61 -12.25
C ALA A 73 -0.61 0.35 -12.34
N MET A 74 -1.16 -0.48 -11.44
CA MET A 74 -2.59 -0.74 -11.37
C MET A 74 -3.39 0.51 -10.97
N VAL A 75 -2.91 1.28 -9.99
CA VAL A 75 -3.54 2.54 -9.56
C VAL A 75 -3.46 3.60 -10.67
N LEU A 76 -2.31 3.73 -11.33
CA LEU A 76 -2.12 4.67 -12.44
C LEU A 76 -2.91 4.29 -13.71
N ALA A 77 -3.25 3.02 -13.90
CA ALA A 77 -4.12 2.61 -15.00
C ALA A 77 -5.59 3.04 -14.79
N ASP A 78 -6.00 3.33 -13.55
CA ASP A 78 -7.36 3.75 -13.20
C ASP A 78 -7.56 5.27 -13.37
N LYS A 79 -7.86 5.68 -14.62
CA LYS A 79 -8.06 7.09 -15.03
C LYS A 79 -9.16 7.82 -14.25
N THR A 80 -10.17 7.10 -13.74
CA THR A 80 -11.27 7.70 -12.97
C THR A 80 -10.78 8.07 -11.58
N ASN A 81 -10.00 7.18 -10.96
CA ASN A 81 -9.44 7.37 -9.64
C ASN A 81 -8.29 8.39 -9.63
N GLN A 82 -7.53 8.51 -10.73
CA GLN A 82 -6.50 9.55 -10.90
C GLN A 82 -7.04 10.98 -10.71
N LYS A 83 -8.25 11.29 -11.21
CA LYS A 83 -8.87 12.61 -11.02
C LYS A 83 -9.28 12.87 -9.57
N ALA A 84 -9.75 11.84 -8.87
CA ALA A 84 -10.09 11.95 -7.46
C ALA A 84 -8.84 12.12 -6.59
N LEU A 85 -7.79 11.35 -6.86
CA LEU A 85 -6.49 11.45 -6.18
C LEU A 85 -5.81 12.79 -6.42
N SER A 86 -5.81 13.31 -7.66
CA SER A 86 -5.22 14.63 -7.94
C SER A 86 -5.89 15.75 -7.16
N LYS A 87 -7.21 15.64 -6.94
CA LYS A 87 -7.96 16.61 -6.14
C LYS A 87 -7.59 16.52 -4.66
N LEU A 88 -7.54 15.30 -4.10
CA LEU A 88 -7.12 15.07 -2.70
C LEU A 88 -5.69 15.58 -2.42
N HIS A 89 -4.75 15.33 -3.33
CA HIS A 89 -3.38 15.81 -3.20
C HIS A 89 -3.27 17.34 -3.31
N TYR A 90 -4.08 17.99 -4.16
CA TYR A 90 -4.13 19.45 -4.26
C TYR A 90 -4.75 20.08 -3.00
N GLU A 91 -5.79 19.49 -2.43
CA GLU A 91 -6.47 19.99 -1.23
C GLU A 91 -5.68 19.76 0.06
N ALA A 92 -4.77 18.79 0.07
CA ALA A 92 -3.86 18.51 1.20
C ALA A 92 -2.57 19.35 1.17
N GLY A 93 -2.42 20.24 0.17
CA GLY A 93 -1.31 21.20 0.04
C GLY A 93 -1.47 22.44 0.91
#